data_AF-A0A353EWM1-F1
#
_entry.id   AF-A0A353EWM1-F1
#
_cell.length_a   1.000
_cell.length_b   1.000
_cell.length_c   1.000
_cell.angle_alpha   90.00
_cell.angle_beta   90.00
_cell.angle_gamma   90.00
#
_symmetry.space_group_name_H-M   'P 1'
#
loop_
_entity.id
_entity.type
_entity.pdbx_description
1 polymer ?
#
loop_
_entity_poly.entity_id
_entity_poly.type
_entity_poly.pdbx_seq_one_letter_code
_entity_poly.pdbx_strand_id
1 'polypeptide(L)'
;MNNTERFLSIYQEKIHREGADKLLDYLRTGTDFFTAPASTRYHGAHEGGLLEHSLNVYDCLCDILARPRMKEVYGLSYSDESIAIVSLLHDVCKTNFYKV
;
A
#
# COMPACT_ATOMS: atom_id res chain seq x y z
N MET A 1 -13.45 5.94 -9.33
CA MET A 1 -12.40 6.26 -8.36
C MET A 1 -11.09 5.79 -8.95
N ASN A 2 -10.09 6.67 -9.08
CA ASN A 2 -8.76 6.29 -9.55
C ASN A 2 -7.91 5.68 -8.41
N ASN A 3 -6.73 5.14 -8.73
CA ASN A 3 -5.87 4.48 -7.73
C ASN A 3 -5.43 5.44 -6.62
N THR A 4 -5.14 6.71 -6.94
CA THR A 4 -4.75 7.72 -5.94
C THR A 4 -5.89 7.96 -4.95
N GLU A 5 -7.10 8.25 -5.45
CA GLU A 5 -8.28 8.44 -4.60
C GLU A 5 -8.52 7.22 -3.72
N ARG A 6 -8.41 6.02 -4.30
CA ARG A 6 -8.58 4.73 -3.59
C ARG A 6 -7.58 4.56 -2.46
N PHE A 7 -6.29 4.78 -2.73
CA PHE A 7 -5.25 4.69 -1.72
C PHE A 7 -5.48 5.69 -0.59
N LEU A 8 -5.79 6.95 -0.92
CA LEU A 8 -6.05 8.00 0.08
C LEU A 8 -7.23 7.64 0.98
N SER A 9 -8.30 7.10 0.40
CA SER A 9 -9.48 6.65 1.15
C SER A 9 -9.12 5.54 2.13
N ILE A 10 -8.44 4.48 1.68
CA ILE A 10 -8.06 3.35 2.55
C ILE A 10 -7.10 3.82 3.63
N TYR A 11 -6.07 4.61 3.26
CA TYR A 11 -5.09 5.12 4.22
C TYR A 11 -5.77 5.92 5.34
N GLN A 12 -6.63 6.88 4.99
CA GLN A 12 -7.30 7.75 5.96
C GLN A 12 -8.36 7.01 6.79
N GLU A 13 -9.03 6.00 6.21
CA GLU A 13 -10.04 5.20 6.94
C GLU A 13 -9.40 4.19 7.89
N LYS A 14 -8.22 3.65 7.56
CA LYS A 14 -7.63 2.52 8.30
C LYS A 14 -6.44 2.90 9.17
N ILE A 15 -5.67 3.93 8.82
CA ILE A 15 -4.40 4.26 9.49
C ILE A 15 -4.57 5.54 10.31
N HIS A 16 -4.50 5.41 11.63
CA HIS A 16 -4.78 6.47 12.60
C HIS A 16 -3.64 6.74 13.58
N ARG A 17 -2.57 5.94 13.53
CA ARG A 17 -1.40 6.11 14.39
C ARG A 17 -0.76 7.49 14.25
N GLU A 18 -0.12 7.95 15.32
CA GLU A 18 0.56 9.25 15.36
C GLU A 18 1.54 9.43 14.19
N GLY A 19 1.42 10.56 13.49
CA GLY A 19 2.27 10.93 12.36
C GLY A 19 1.88 10.33 11.01
N ALA A 20 0.81 9.54 10.93
CA ALA A 20 0.31 8.99 9.66
C ALA A 20 -0.11 10.10 8.67
N ASP A 21 -0.69 11.19 9.15
CA ASP A 21 -1.03 12.38 8.38
C ASP A 21 0.23 13.02 7.74
N LYS A 22 1.30 13.18 8.53
CA LYS A 22 2.57 13.75 8.08
C LYS A 22 3.26 12.84 7.05
N LEU A 23 3.22 11.52 7.27
CA LEU A 23 3.75 10.57 6.30
C LEU A 23 2.94 10.61 5.00
N LEU A 24 1.62 10.66 5.07
CA LEU A 24 0.76 10.74 3.89
C LEU A 24 1.04 12.02 3.08
N ASP A 25 1.20 13.15 3.76
CA ASP A 25 1.57 14.41 3.12
C ASP A 25 2.96 14.32 2.44
N TYR A 26 3.94 13.72 3.12
CA TYR A 26 5.27 13.49 2.56
C TYR A 26 5.23 12.58 1.32
N LEU A 27 4.43 11.51 1.34
CA LEU A 27 4.29 10.64 0.16
C LEU A 27 3.68 11.40 -1.04
N ARG A 28 2.74 12.32 -0.78
CA ARG A 28 2.07 13.10 -1.83
C ARG A 28 2.93 14.21 -2.41
N THR A 29 3.74 14.86 -1.60
CA THR A 29 4.42 16.11 -1.96
C THR A 29 5.93 16.01 -2.00
N GLY A 30 6.53 15.12 -1.21
CA GLY A 30 7.97 14.93 -1.06
C GLY A 30 8.52 13.72 -1.82
N THR A 31 7.67 12.91 -2.45
CA THR A 31 8.09 11.71 -3.18
C THR A 31 7.35 11.51 -4.49
N ASP A 32 7.88 10.61 -5.31
CA ASP A 32 7.23 10.12 -6.53
C ASP A 32 6.27 8.94 -6.30
N PHE A 33 5.93 8.54 -5.07
CA PHE A 33 5.19 7.29 -4.77
C PHE A 33 3.97 7.03 -5.67
N PHE A 34 3.19 8.07 -5.96
CA PHE A 34 1.96 7.97 -6.76
C PHE A 34 2.19 7.86 -8.27
N THR A 35 3.40 8.20 -8.75
CA THR A 35 3.79 8.19 -10.16
C THR A 35 4.92 7.21 -10.46
N ALA A 36 5.64 6.74 -9.45
CA ALA A 36 6.78 5.86 -9.59
C ALA A 36 6.38 4.52 -10.23
N PRO A 37 7.24 3.94 -11.09
CA PRO A 37 7.08 2.55 -11.49
C PRO A 37 7.40 1.61 -10.32
N ALA A 38 6.80 0.42 -10.31
CA ALA A 38 7.13 -0.61 -9.32
C ALA A 38 8.47 -1.31 -9.61
N SER A 39 8.95 -1.23 -10.86
CA SER A 39 10.23 -1.78 -11.31
C SER A 39 10.73 -1.07 -12.59
N THR A 40 12.01 -1.22 -12.94
CA THR A 40 12.60 -0.60 -14.14
C THR A 40 12.45 -1.42 -15.43
N ARG A 41 12.07 -2.71 -15.32
CA ARG A 41 12.08 -3.63 -16.47
C ARG A 41 10.98 -4.70 -16.45
N TYR A 42 10.35 -4.92 -15.29
CA TYR A 42 9.46 -6.06 -15.07
C TYR A 42 8.05 -5.57 -14.74
N HIS A 43 7.34 -6.29 -13.86
CA HIS A 43 5.95 -5.96 -13.49
C HIS A 43 5.84 -4.54 -12.93
N GLY A 44 4.82 -3.82 -13.38
CA GLY A 44 4.57 -2.44 -12.99
C GLY A 44 5.64 -1.45 -13.45
N ALA A 45 6.38 -1.74 -14.53
CA ALA A 45 7.34 -0.81 -15.15
C ALA A 45 6.64 0.26 -16.00
N HIS A 46 5.68 0.96 -15.41
CA HIS A 46 4.97 2.10 -15.98
C HIS A 46 4.66 3.12 -14.89
N GLU A 47 4.31 4.34 -15.28
CA GLU A 47 3.91 5.39 -14.35
C GLU A 47 2.75 4.91 -13.46
N GLY A 48 2.85 5.18 -12.16
CA GLY A 48 1.88 4.77 -11.14
C GLY A 48 1.90 3.27 -10.80
N GLY A 49 2.82 2.49 -11.37
CA GLY A 49 2.91 1.06 -11.10
C GLY A 49 3.18 0.71 -9.64
N LEU A 50 3.93 1.53 -8.90
CA LEU A 50 4.20 1.33 -7.48
C LEU A 50 2.92 1.44 -6.63
N LEU A 51 2.10 2.44 -6.92
CA LEU A 51 0.82 2.67 -6.26
C LEU A 51 -0.16 1.51 -6.56
N GLU A 52 -0.27 1.13 -7.83
CA GLU A 52 -1.11 -0.01 -8.24
C GLU A 52 -0.66 -1.30 -7.55
N HIS A 53 0.65 -1.56 -7.50
CA HIS A 53 1.19 -2.73 -6.82
C HIS A 53 0.82 -2.75 -5.32
N SER A 54 0.96 -1.62 -4.64
CA SER A 54 0.65 -1.48 -3.22
C SER A 54 -0.84 -1.75 -2.92
N LEU A 55 -1.73 -1.29 -3.78
CA LEU A 55 -3.17 -1.57 -3.71
C LEU A 55 -3.47 -3.06 -3.94
N ASN A 56 -2.85 -3.68 -4.94
CA ASN A 56 -3.03 -5.11 -5.23
C ASN A 56 -2.55 -5.99 -4.06
N VAL A 57 -1.46 -5.62 -3.38
CA VAL A 57 -0.98 -6.31 -2.18
C VAL A 57 -1.97 -6.17 -1.02
N TYR A 58 -2.58 -4.98 -0.83
CA TYR A 58 -3.62 -4.79 0.19
C TYR A 58 -4.84 -5.69 -0.05
N ASP A 59 -5.34 -5.74 -1.29
CA ASP A 59 -6.50 -6.58 -1.65
C ASP A 59 -6.20 -8.06 -1.44
N CYS A 60 -5.04 -8.51 -1.93
CA CYS A 60 -4.60 -9.89 -1.77
C CYS A 60 -4.46 -10.28 -0.29
N LEU A 61 -3.88 -9.41 0.54
CA LEU A 61 -3.72 -9.67 1.96
C LEU A 61 -5.08 -9.74 2.69
N CYS A 62 -6.00 -8.82 2.39
CA CYS A 62 -7.37 -8.85 2.91
C CYS A 62 -8.06 -10.18 2.55
N ASP A 63 -8.00 -10.58 1.28
CA ASP A 63 -8.61 -11.81 0.79
C ASP A 63 -8.01 -13.07 1.43
N ILE A 64 -6.68 -13.10 1.61
CA ILE A 64 -6.00 -14.20 2.28
C ILE A 64 -6.46 -14.30 3.73
N LEU A 65 -6.42 -13.20 4.48
CA LEU A 65 -6.77 -13.18 5.90
C LEU A 65 -8.26 -13.43 6.16
N ALA A 66 -9.13 -13.18 5.17
CA ALA A 66 -10.55 -13.52 5.25
C ALA A 66 -10.82 -15.03 5.23
N ARG A 67 -9.89 -15.86 4.72
CA ARG A 67 -10.11 -17.30 4.56
C ARG A 67 -10.28 -18.01 5.91
N PRO A 68 -11.24 -18.95 6.04
CA PRO A 68 -11.44 -19.72 7.26
C PRO A 68 -10.17 -20.37 7.79
N ARG A 69 -9.34 -20.92 6.91
CA ARG A 69 -8.05 -21.53 7.28
C ARG A 69 -7.11 -20.56 8.01
N MET A 70 -7.07 -19.29 7.62
CA MET A 70 -6.21 -18.29 8.28
C MET A 70 -6.69 -18.00 9.70
N LYS A 71 -8.02 -17.99 9.91
CA LYS A 71 -8.63 -17.68 11.20
C LYS A 71 -8.71 -18.91 12.12
N GLU A 72 -9.20 -20.03 11.62
CA GLU A 72 -9.55 -21.22 12.40
C GLU A 72 -8.36 -22.16 12.60
N VAL A 73 -7.49 -22.31 11.59
CA VAL A 73 -6.34 -23.23 11.66
C VAL A 73 -5.09 -22.52 12.15
N TYR A 74 -4.82 -21.32 11.61
CA TYR A 74 -3.62 -20.57 11.97
C TYR A 74 -3.84 -19.54 13.09
N GLY A 75 -5.09 -19.32 13.52
CA GLY A 75 -5.40 -18.40 14.62
C GLY A 75 -5.04 -16.94 14.34
N LEU A 76 -4.91 -16.55 13.07
CA LEU A 76 -4.46 -15.21 12.71
C LEU A 76 -5.59 -14.19 12.87
N SER A 77 -5.31 -13.14 13.63
CA SER A 77 -6.19 -12.00 13.82
C SER A 77 -5.32 -10.75 13.90
N TYR A 78 -5.49 -9.86 12.92
CA TYR A 78 -4.78 -8.59 12.83
C TYR A 78 -5.79 -7.45 12.70
N SER A 79 -5.45 -6.27 13.19
CA SER A 79 -6.29 -5.09 12.99
C SER A 79 -6.25 -4.64 11.54
N ASP A 80 -7.34 -4.05 11.07
CA ASP A 80 -7.41 -3.41 9.73
C ASP A 80 -6.27 -2.41 9.52
N GLU A 81 -5.90 -1.65 10.57
CA GLU A 81 -4.78 -0.71 10.53
C GLU A 81 -3.44 -1.42 10.27
N SER A 82 -3.17 -2.53 10.97
CA SER A 82 -1.93 -3.27 10.76
C SER A 82 -1.85 -3.83 9.35
N ILE A 83 -2.97 -4.37 8.85
CA ILE A 83 -3.10 -4.89 7.48
C ILE A 83 -2.83 -3.76 6.48
N ALA A 84 -3.49 -2.62 6.61
CA ALA A 84 -3.33 -1.48 5.73
C ALA A 84 -1.88 -0.95 5.72
N ILE A 85 -1.25 -0.81 6.89
CA ILE A 85 0.15 -0.34 7.00
C ILE A 85 1.09 -1.29 6.26
N VAL A 86 1.05 -2.58 6.60
CA VAL A 86 2.05 -3.53 6.08
C VAL A 86 1.88 -3.82 4.61
N SER A 87 0.71 -3.59 4.02
CA SER A 87 0.48 -3.81 2.59
C SER A 87 0.62 -2.55 1.76
N LEU A 88 0.02 -1.42 2.17
CA LEU A 88 0.06 -0.17 1.39
C LEU A 88 1.46 0.46 1.39
N LEU A 89 2.24 0.25 2.46
CA LEU A 89 3.55 0.88 2.65
C LEU A 89 4.72 -0.10 2.55
N HIS A 90 4.48 -1.36 2.17
CA HIS A 90 5.50 -2.41 2.13
C HIS A 90 6.73 -2.04 1.28
N ASP A 91 6.48 -1.33 0.17
CA ASP A 91 7.47 -0.94 -0.83
C ASP A 91 7.76 0.57 -0.81
N VAL A 92 7.45 1.27 0.29
CA VAL A 92 7.71 2.71 0.42
C VAL A 92 9.20 3.06 0.25
N CYS A 93 10.10 2.11 0.47
CA CYS A 93 11.53 2.29 0.22
C CYS A 93 11.89 2.48 -1.26
N LYS A 94 10.97 2.19 -2.19
CA LYS A 94 11.16 2.40 -3.64
C LYS A 94 10.85 3.82 -4.10
N THR A 95 10.29 4.66 -3.23
CA THR A 95 10.08 6.07 -3.56
C THR A 95 11.38 6.77 -3.90
N ASN A 96 11.40 7.55 -4.97
CA ASN A 96 12.53 8.30 -5.51
C ASN A 96 13.75 7.42 -5.84
N PHE A 97 13.57 6.10 -5.93
CA PHE A 97 14.66 5.15 -6.14
C PHE A 97 14.94 4.95 -7.62
N TYR A 98 13.89 4.80 -8.43
CA TYR A 98 14.02 4.59 -9.86
C TYR A 98 14.17 5.93 -10.57
N LYS A 99 15.35 6.16 -11.14
CA LYS A 99 15.60 7.30 -12.03
C LYS A 99 15.42 6.82 -13.46
N VAL A 100 14.53 7.50 -14.20
CA VAL A 100 14.43 7.37 -15.67
C VAL A 100 15.62 8.08 -16.30
#